data_AF-A0A7R6PD16-F1
#
_entry.id   AF-A0A7R6PD16-F1
#
_cell.length_a   1.000
_cell.length_b   1.000
_cell.length_c   1.000
_cell.angle_alpha   90.00
_cell.angle_beta   90.00
_cell.angle_gamma   90.00
#
_symmetry.space_group_name_H-M   'P 1'
#
loop_
_entity.id
_entity.type
_entity.pdbx_description
1 polymer ?
#
loop_
_entity_poly.entity_id
_entity_poly.type
_entity_poly.pdbx_seq_one_letter_code
_entity_poly.pdbx_strand_id
1 'polypeptide(L)'
;MKHRTFLFLQGPTSPFFSRLADKILSLGAQVHRINFNAGDFVYWRKNKPAWNFRGNASELPEYLEDKLSTHQITDIIMVGDTRPVNFPAVSLAKKYAIRLHIFEEGYFRPNWLTMEEDGINGHSRLPKDPDWYREVGEDIPSYKDGQPVKNPTLMLAAHEIGYHFPNILNPVSYKGYQTHRPHISGIELAGWGYRFAKMPYYEHRDKKRIDSLLSSKKPFFILPLQLDSDSQIQRHSAYGNMATVIQEVMHSFAHCAPKDSILLIKNHPLDTGFTNFKKVIARFEKEMGIEGKVVYLESGHLPTLLNHCEGLITVNSTVGNSALIHNCRTLALSDPIFNLPGLTAQCTLDQFWHDIDKPDGKLFRLFRNTVIHTTQINGGFYSESGIALGVEEAIKRLEMPVCPLEKLLEQHPPRI
;
A
#
# COMPACT_ATOMS: atom_id res chain seq x y z
N MET A 1 19.31 21.30 6.58
CA MET A 1 19.91 19.95 6.45
C MET A 1 21.21 19.77 7.24
N LYS A 2 22.17 20.71 7.19
CA LYS A 2 23.58 20.56 7.63
C LYS A 2 23.89 20.19 9.10
N HIS A 3 22.89 19.90 9.92
CA HIS A 3 23.04 19.48 11.33
C HIS A 3 22.10 18.34 11.72
N ARG A 4 21.48 17.69 10.74
CA ARG A 4 20.56 16.57 10.94
C ARG A 4 21.28 15.25 10.73
N THR A 5 20.87 14.26 11.51
CA THR A 5 21.39 12.90 11.44
C THR A 5 20.22 11.96 11.18
N PHE A 6 20.25 11.34 9.99
CA PHE A 6 19.17 10.48 9.50
C PHE A 6 19.51 9.01 9.74
N LEU A 7 18.60 8.28 10.37
CA LEU A 7 18.67 6.83 10.51
C LEU A 7 17.71 6.15 9.53
N PHE A 8 18.26 5.40 8.59
CA PHE A 8 17.48 4.55 7.68
C PHE A 8 17.25 3.17 8.31
N LEU A 9 15.99 2.76 8.40
CA LEU A 9 15.60 1.40 8.76
C LEU A 9 15.28 0.60 7.49
N GLN A 10 14.47 -0.46 7.63
CA GLN A 10 14.12 -1.29 6.49
C GLN A 10 13.31 -0.47 5.49
N GLY A 11 13.75 -0.52 4.23
CA GLY A 11 13.23 0.30 3.14
C GLY A 11 12.51 -0.51 2.06
N PRO A 12 12.35 0.07 0.86
CA PRO A 12 11.82 -0.65 -0.28
C PRO A 12 12.86 -1.67 -0.76
N THR A 13 12.42 -2.67 -1.53
CA THR A 13 13.26 -3.68 -2.18
C THR A 13 14.00 -3.10 -3.39
N SER A 14 14.48 -1.85 -3.28
CA SER A 14 15.06 -1.09 -4.39
C SER A 14 16.19 -0.15 -3.91
N PRO A 15 16.99 0.43 -4.83
CA PRO A 15 18.08 1.35 -4.47
C PRO A 15 17.61 2.72 -3.94
N PHE A 16 16.30 2.96 -3.84
CA PHE A 16 15.74 4.28 -3.51
C PHE A 16 16.34 4.89 -2.24
N PHE A 17 16.36 4.16 -1.11
CA PHE A 17 16.97 4.66 0.14
C PHE A 17 18.47 4.88 0.04
N SER A 18 19.18 4.05 -0.72
CA SER A 18 20.62 4.25 -0.97
C SER A 18 20.87 5.57 -1.71
N ARG A 19 20.04 5.89 -2.72
CA ARG A 19 20.10 7.14 -3.49
C ARG A 19 19.69 8.36 -2.66
N LEU A 20 18.62 8.22 -1.86
CA LEU A 20 18.19 9.27 -0.95
C LEU A 20 19.30 9.60 0.05
N ALA A 21 19.95 8.58 0.61
CA ALA A 21 21.08 8.78 1.51
C ALA A 21 22.28 9.46 0.84
N ASP A 22 22.61 9.12 -0.41
CA ASP A 22 23.66 9.81 -1.18
C ASP A 22 23.34 11.31 -1.33
N LYS A 23 22.08 11.63 -1.61
CA LYS A 23 21.64 13.02 -1.74
C LYS A 23 21.65 13.76 -0.40
N ILE A 24 21.20 13.14 0.69
CA ILE A 24 21.29 13.72 2.05
C ILE A 24 22.75 14.00 2.44
N LEU A 25 23.66 13.07 2.17
CA LEU A 25 25.11 13.25 2.40
C LEU A 25 25.67 14.43 1.59
N SER A 26 25.28 14.57 0.32
CA SER A 26 25.71 15.69 -0.54
C SER A 26 25.25 17.07 -0.02
N LEU A 27 24.18 17.12 0.79
CA LEU A 27 23.68 18.32 1.45
C LEU A 27 24.34 18.59 2.81
N GLY A 28 25.34 17.78 3.18
CA GLY A 28 26.15 17.94 4.39
C GLY A 28 25.48 17.44 5.68
N ALA A 29 24.42 16.64 5.57
CA ALA A 29 23.82 15.94 6.71
C ALA A 29 24.50 14.58 6.94
N GLN A 30 24.27 13.98 8.11
CA GLN A 30 24.80 12.65 8.44
C GLN A 30 23.74 11.58 8.17
N VAL A 31 24.18 10.39 7.76
CA VAL A 31 23.30 9.24 7.55
C VAL A 31 23.86 8.00 8.22
N HIS A 32 22.97 7.20 8.79
CA HIS A 32 23.22 5.86 9.28
C HIS A 32 22.15 4.93 8.74
N ARG A 33 22.44 3.63 8.74
CA ARG A 33 21.45 2.58 8.45
C ARG A 33 21.57 1.45 9.46
N ILE A 34 20.45 0.81 9.78
CA ILE A 34 20.47 -0.52 10.37
C ILE A 34 20.05 -1.52 9.29
N ASN A 35 20.94 -2.45 8.96
CA ASN A 35 20.64 -3.58 8.11
C ASN A 35 20.07 -4.71 8.96
N PHE A 36 18.90 -5.20 8.57
CA PHE A 36 18.22 -6.31 9.25
C PHE A 36 18.42 -7.64 8.52
N ASN A 37 18.78 -7.59 7.24
CA ASN A 37 19.02 -8.77 6.42
C ASN A 37 20.13 -8.53 5.38
N ALA A 38 20.53 -9.59 4.66
CA ALA A 38 21.57 -9.49 3.64
C ALA A 38 21.17 -8.62 2.44
N GLY A 39 19.88 -8.60 2.08
CA GLY A 39 19.34 -7.71 1.04
C GLY A 39 19.56 -6.23 1.38
N ASP A 40 19.27 -5.83 2.62
CA ASP A 40 19.51 -4.47 3.13
C ASP A 40 20.98 -4.07 2.97
N PHE A 41 21.89 -4.96 3.35
CA PHE A 41 23.32 -4.73 3.24
C PHE A 41 23.77 -4.53 1.79
N VAL A 42 23.31 -5.38 0.86
CA VAL A 42 23.65 -5.30 -0.56
C VAL A 42 23.10 -4.00 -1.17
N TYR A 43 21.85 -3.67 -0.89
CA TYR A 43 21.16 -2.53 -1.48
C TYR A 43 21.58 -1.18 -0.91
N TRP A 44 22.11 -1.14 0.32
CA TRP A 44 22.69 0.08 0.87
C TRP A 44 23.93 0.56 0.08
N ARG A 45 24.63 -0.37 -0.59
CA ARG A 45 25.89 -0.18 -1.32
C ARG A 45 27.07 0.19 -0.41
N LYS A 46 28.29 -0.07 -0.89
CA LYS A 46 29.52 0.13 -0.10
C LYS A 46 29.79 1.62 0.16
N ASN A 47 30.41 1.93 1.30
CA ASN A 47 30.96 3.24 1.73
C ASN A 47 30.03 4.22 2.46
N LYS A 48 28.84 3.80 2.90
CA LYS A 48 27.98 4.61 3.78
C LYS A 48 27.92 4.02 5.19
N PRO A 49 27.82 4.84 6.25
CA PRO A 49 27.71 4.33 7.61
C PRO A 49 26.50 3.41 7.76
N ALA A 50 26.72 2.23 8.32
CA ALA A 50 25.67 1.27 8.62
C ALA A 50 26.08 0.35 9.78
N TRP A 51 25.09 -0.13 10.51
CA TRP A 51 25.21 -1.22 11.46
C TRP A 51 24.42 -2.43 10.97
N ASN A 52 24.81 -3.60 11.42
CA ASN A 52 24.11 -4.85 11.11
C ASN A 52 23.48 -5.36 12.40
N PHE A 53 22.14 -5.34 12.48
CA PHE A 53 21.43 -5.91 13.60
C PHE A 53 21.25 -7.41 13.37
N ARG A 54 21.90 -8.22 14.22
CA ARG A 54 21.88 -9.70 14.13
C ARG A 54 21.20 -10.36 15.33
N GLY A 55 20.77 -9.55 16.29
CA GLY A 55 20.09 -9.97 17.51
C GLY A 55 18.65 -10.40 17.25
N ASN A 56 17.99 -10.86 18.30
CA ASN A 56 16.59 -11.28 18.26
C ASN A 56 15.66 -10.07 18.18
N ALA A 57 14.45 -10.25 17.63
CA ALA A 57 13.46 -9.16 17.53
C ALA A 57 13.13 -8.50 18.90
N SER A 58 13.24 -9.24 20.01
CA SER A 58 13.05 -8.72 21.37
C SER A 58 14.15 -7.76 21.84
N GLU A 59 15.36 -7.85 21.29
CA GLU A 59 16.51 -7.00 21.62
C GLU A 59 16.52 -5.71 20.79
N LEU A 60 15.69 -5.65 19.74
CA LEU A 60 15.68 -4.54 18.80
C LEU A 60 15.31 -3.19 19.44
N PRO A 61 14.31 -3.07 20.33
CA PRO A 61 13.97 -1.78 20.94
C PRO A 61 15.15 -1.15 21.71
N GLU A 62 15.83 -1.94 22.54
CA GLU A 62 17.00 -1.49 23.31
C GLU A 62 18.17 -1.11 22.39
N TYR A 63 18.45 -1.96 21.38
CA TYR A 63 19.48 -1.68 20.40
C TYR A 63 19.21 -0.38 19.62
N LEU A 64 17.96 -0.16 19.23
CA LEU A 64 17.57 1.04 18.49
C LEU A 64 17.71 2.28 19.39
N GLU A 65 17.22 2.22 20.63
CA GLU A 65 17.32 3.30 21.61
C GLU A 65 18.77 3.73 21.90
N ASP A 66 19.69 2.77 22.05
CA ASP A 66 21.13 3.03 22.16
C ASP A 66 21.67 3.84 20.97
N LYS A 67 21.28 3.47 19.74
CA LYS A 67 21.74 4.19 18.54
C LYS A 67 21.13 5.57 18.41
N LEU A 68 19.84 5.73 18.73
CA LEU A 68 19.16 7.01 18.67
C LEU A 68 19.82 8.03 19.61
N SER A 69 20.10 7.61 20.85
CA SER A 69 20.71 8.47 21.87
C SER A 69 22.20 8.74 21.62
N THR A 70 22.99 7.71 21.28
CA THR A 70 24.45 7.83 21.09
C THR A 70 24.82 8.67 19.87
N HIS A 71 24.03 8.60 18.79
CA HIS A 71 24.34 9.27 17.52
C HIS A 71 23.53 10.54 17.27
N GLN A 72 22.76 11.01 18.26
CA GLN A 72 21.93 12.22 18.15
C GLN A 72 21.06 12.19 16.89
N ILE A 73 20.38 11.07 16.68
CA ILE A 73 19.50 10.89 15.52
C ILE A 73 18.36 11.90 15.61
N THR A 74 18.20 12.72 14.56
CA THR A 74 17.12 13.72 14.48
C THR A 74 15.94 13.23 13.65
N ASP A 75 16.20 12.24 12.78
CA ASP A 75 15.26 11.75 11.79
C ASP A 75 15.37 10.25 11.59
N ILE A 76 14.24 9.58 11.46
CA ILE A 76 14.16 8.16 11.06
C ILE A 76 13.44 8.07 9.73
N ILE A 77 13.98 7.28 8.79
CA ILE A 77 13.38 7.01 7.48
C ILE A 77 13.15 5.51 7.35
N MET A 78 11.91 5.11 7.05
CA MET A 78 11.52 3.70 6.93
C MET A 78 10.40 3.48 5.92
N VAL A 79 10.19 2.23 5.48
CA VAL A 79 8.98 1.86 4.71
C VAL A 79 8.04 1.05 5.57
N GLY A 80 6.80 1.52 5.71
CA GLY A 80 5.77 0.89 6.54
C GLY A 80 6.12 0.89 8.04
N ASP A 81 5.16 1.31 8.85
CA ASP A 81 5.25 1.43 10.30
C ASP A 81 4.88 0.14 11.06
N THR A 82 4.26 -0.83 10.38
CA THR A 82 3.84 -2.11 10.96
C THR A 82 4.81 -3.26 10.69
N ARG A 83 5.90 -3.05 9.94
CA ARG A 83 6.92 -4.09 9.74
C ARG A 83 7.60 -4.38 11.08
N PRO A 84 7.83 -5.66 11.48
CA PRO A 84 8.38 -5.99 12.80
C PRO A 84 9.69 -5.26 13.15
N VAL A 85 10.55 -5.04 12.15
CA VAL A 85 11.85 -4.36 12.33
C VAL A 85 11.76 -2.83 12.35
N ASN A 86 10.63 -2.27 11.92
CA ASN A 86 10.38 -0.82 11.89
C ASN A 86 9.47 -0.39 13.05
N PHE A 87 8.55 -1.26 13.48
CA PHE A 87 7.52 -0.97 14.47
C PHE A 87 8.05 -0.36 15.79
N PRO A 88 9.16 -0.85 16.39
CA PRO A 88 9.70 -0.23 17.61
C PRO A 88 10.06 1.25 17.43
N ALA A 89 10.48 1.64 16.22
CA ALA A 89 10.90 2.99 15.91
C ALA A 89 9.77 4.01 16.05
N VAL A 90 8.51 3.62 15.85
CA VAL A 90 7.34 4.50 16.00
C VAL A 90 7.26 5.04 17.43
N SER A 91 7.31 4.14 18.42
CA SER A 91 7.23 4.51 19.83
C SER A 91 8.47 5.30 20.30
N LEU A 92 9.66 4.91 19.84
CA LEU A 92 10.90 5.58 20.20
C LEU A 92 11.01 6.96 19.57
N ALA A 93 10.56 7.13 18.32
CA ALA A 93 10.56 8.43 17.66
C ALA A 93 9.74 9.45 18.46
N LYS A 94 8.55 9.05 18.91
CA LYS A 94 7.71 9.87 19.78
C LYS A 94 8.38 10.17 21.13
N LYS A 95 8.97 9.15 21.78
CA LYS A 95 9.64 9.29 23.09
C LYS A 95 10.79 10.30 23.03
N TYR A 96 11.54 10.33 21.94
CA TYR A 96 12.75 11.15 21.78
C TYR A 96 12.54 12.40 20.92
N ALA A 97 11.29 12.72 20.55
CA ALA A 97 10.94 13.84 19.67
C ALA A 97 11.74 13.83 18.33
N ILE A 98 11.93 12.63 17.77
CA ILE A 98 12.60 12.41 16.49
C ILE A 98 11.56 12.45 15.38
N ARG A 99 11.87 13.14 14.28
CA ARG A 99 10.96 13.18 13.11
C ARG A 99 10.97 11.84 12.39
N LEU A 100 9.81 11.22 12.29
CA LEU A 100 9.65 9.91 11.67
C LEU A 100 9.07 10.07 10.26
N HIS A 101 9.81 9.65 9.22
CA HIS A 101 9.37 9.70 7.82
C HIS A 101 9.08 8.30 7.32
N ILE A 102 7.82 8.05 6.97
CA ILE A 102 7.33 6.73 6.59
C ILE A 102 6.97 6.74 5.11
N PHE A 103 7.67 5.93 4.35
CA PHE A 103 7.47 5.74 2.93
C PHE A 103 6.55 4.54 2.65
N GLU A 104 5.79 4.62 1.57
CA GLU A 104 5.09 3.48 0.95
C GLU A 104 4.76 3.77 -0.52
N GLU A 105 4.26 2.79 -1.27
CA GLU A 105 3.60 3.04 -2.54
C GLU A 105 2.49 4.11 -2.38
N GLY A 106 2.29 4.92 -3.42
CA GLY A 106 1.35 6.03 -3.36
C GLY A 106 -0.09 5.60 -3.17
N TYR A 107 -0.87 6.41 -2.46
CA TYR A 107 -2.33 6.29 -2.40
C TYR A 107 -3.00 6.45 -3.76
N PHE A 108 -2.36 7.23 -4.63
CA PHE A 108 -2.76 7.42 -6.01
C PHE A 108 -1.64 6.89 -6.91
N ARG A 109 -1.86 5.74 -7.54
CA ARG A 109 -0.84 5.09 -8.39
C ARG A 109 -1.06 5.48 -9.86
N PRO A 110 -0.01 5.48 -10.71
CA PRO A 110 1.33 4.94 -10.47
C PRO A 110 2.43 5.99 -10.20
N ASN A 111 2.07 7.27 -10.17
CA ASN A 111 3.06 8.36 -10.24
C ASN A 111 3.52 8.89 -8.88
N TRP A 112 2.96 8.38 -7.79
CA TRP A 112 3.15 8.92 -6.46
C TRP A 112 3.72 7.86 -5.52
N LEU A 113 4.56 8.32 -4.59
CA LEU A 113 4.95 7.61 -3.38
C LEU A 113 4.31 8.32 -2.19
N THR A 114 3.92 7.56 -1.19
CA THR A 114 3.49 8.12 0.10
C THR A 114 4.74 8.40 0.93
N MET A 115 4.80 9.58 1.55
CA MET A 115 5.79 10.01 2.53
C MET A 115 5.05 10.80 3.62
N GLU A 116 4.72 10.13 4.72
CA GLU A 116 4.03 10.71 5.87
C GLU A 116 4.92 10.83 7.10
N GLU A 117 4.52 11.69 8.03
CA GLU A 117 5.12 11.79 9.35
C GLU A 117 4.24 11.11 10.41
N ASP A 118 4.89 10.44 11.37
CA ASP A 118 4.32 9.81 12.57
C ASP A 118 3.35 8.61 12.37
N GLY A 119 2.73 8.45 11.20
CA GLY A 119 1.90 7.29 10.88
C GLY A 119 1.48 7.24 9.42
N ILE A 120 1.11 6.05 8.94
CA ILE A 120 0.70 5.83 7.55
C ILE A 120 -0.49 4.86 7.49
N ASN A 121 -1.29 4.94 6.44
CA ASN A 121 -2.45 4.08 6.20
C ASN A 121 -3.45 4.16 7.36
N GLY A 122 -3.74 3.06 8.05
CA GLY A 122 -4.62 3.05 9.23
C GLY A 122 -4.07 3.84 10.42
N HIS A 123 -2.80 4.24 10.42
CA HIS A 123 -2.23 5.17 11.39
C HIS A 123 -2.01 6.57 10.83
N SER A 124 -2.47 6.87 9.61
CA SER A 124 -2.34 8.22 9.04
C SER A 124 -3.05 9.25 9.92
N ARG A 125 -2.47 10.45 9.99
CA ARG A 125 -3.03 11.60 10.73
C ARG A 125 -4.04 12.41 9.89
N LEU A 126 -4.33 11.99 8.66
CA LEU A 126 -5.34 12.62 7.81
C LEU A 126 -6.71 12.60 8.50
N PRO A 127 -7.41 13.75 8.58
CA PRO A 127 -8.72 13.83 9.21
C PRO A 127 -9.77 12.92 8.57
N LYS A 128 -10.68 12.39 9.40
CA LYS A 128 -11.84 11.61 8.96
C LYS A 128 -13.11 12.44 8.78
N ASP A 129 -12.95 13.77 8.70
CA ASP A 129 -14.03 14.73 8.52
C ASP A 129 -14.07 15.21 7.06
N PRO A 130 -15.14 14.92 6.28
CA PRO A 130 -15.26 15.40 4.92
C PRO A 130 -15.32 16.94 4.82
N ASP A 131 -15.83 17.64 5.84
CA ASP A 131 -15.91 19.10 5.83
C ASP A 131 -14.53 19.74 5.94
N TRP A 132 -13.59 19.11 6.66
CA TRP A 132 -12.21 19.56 6.72
C TRP A 132 -11.58 19.64 5.32
N TYR A 133 -11.80 18.62 4.48
CA TYR A 133 -11.33 18.64 3.10
C TYR A 133 -12.03 19.70 2.24
N ARG A 134 -13.29 20.02 2.53
CA ARG A 134 -14.00 21.11 1.84
C ARG A 134 -13.41 22.47 2.21
N GLU A 135 -13.03 22.64 3.46
CA GLU A 135 -12.44 23.87 3.99
C GLU A 135 -11.02 24.09 3.45
N VAL A 136 -10.12 23.11 3.62
CA VAL A 136 -8.71 23.30 3.24
C VAL A 136 -8.47 23.12 1.73
N GLY A 137 -9.30 22.32 1.06
CA GLY A 137 -9.02 21.87 -0.30
C GLY A 137 -9.20 22.95 -1.37
N GLU A 138 -9.91 24.05 -1.09
CA GLU A 138 -10.13 25.13 -2.06
C GLU A 138 -8.84 25.94 -2.34
N ASP A 139 -7.95 26.03 -1.35
CA ASP A 139 -6.66 26.73 -1.47
C ASP A 139 -5.51 25.81 -1.95
N ILE A 140 -5.76 24.51 -2.08
CA ILE A 140 -4.74 23.53 -2.46
C ILE A 140 -4.58 23.48 -3.98
N PRO A 141 -3.33 23.52 -4.51
CA PRO A 141 -3.09 23.43 -5.94
C PRO A 141 -3.63 22.13 -6.54
N SER A 142 -4.10 22.20 -7.79
CA SER A 142 -4.40 20.99 -8.55
C SER A 142 -3.11 20.31 -9.01
N TYR A 143 -2.82 19.14 -8.45
CA TYR A 143 -1.65 18.33 -8.81
C TYR A 143 -1.81 17.50 -10.10
N LYS A 144 -3.02 17.46 -10.69
CA LYS A 144 -3.37 16.57 -11.80
C LYS A 144 -2.86 15.15 -11.49
N ASP A 145 -2.17 14.47 -12.41
CA ASP A 145 -1.58 13.15 -12.18
C ASP A 145 -0.07 13.20 -11.87
N GLY A 146 0.49 14.39 -11.67
CA GLY A 146 1.94 14.58 -11.54
C GLY A 146 2.70 14.27 -12.83
N GLN A 147 4.01 14.10 -12.73
CA GLN A 147 4.85 13.60 -13.81
C GLN A 147 4.71 12.08 -13.93
N PRO A 148 4.52 11.54 -15.15
CA PRO A 148 4.39 10.11 -15.36
C PRO A 148 5.63 9.33 -14.93
N VAL A 149 5.41 8.30 -14.11
CA VAL A 149 6.46 7.38 -13.67
C VAL A 149 6.27 6.03 -14.36
N LYS A 150 7.31 5.58 -15.07
CA LYS A 150 7.32 4.23 -15.66
C LYS A 150 7.72 3.23 -14.58
N ASN A 151 6.92 2.19 -14.38
CA ASN A 151 7.27 1.08 -13.50
C ASN A 151 7.19 -0.24 -14.28
N PRO A 152 8.22 -0.59 -15.08
CA PRO A 152 8.21 -1.83 -15.84
C PRO A 152 8.17 -3.04 -14.90
N THR A 153 7.25 -3.98 -15.12
CA THR A 153 7.09 -5.20 -14.30
C THR A 153 8.39 -6.01 -14.21
N LEU A 154 9.17 -6.05 -15.29
CA LEU A 154 10.46 -6.74 -15.32
C LEU A 154 11.45 -6.14 -14.32
N MET A 155 11.44 -4.82 -14.15
CA MET A 155 12.34 -4.11 -13.25
C MET A 155 11.95 -4.32 -11.79
N LEU A 156 10.65 -4.31 -11.50
CA LEU A 156 10.12 -4.71 -10.19
C LEU A 156 10.58 -6.14 -9.84
N ALA A 157 10.40 -7.10 -10.75
CA ALA A 157 10.79 -8.48 -10.54
C ALA A 157 12.31 -8.64 -10.34
N ALA A 158 13.13 -7.93 -11.13
CA ALA A 158 14.59 -7.95 -10.98
C ALA A 158 15.02 -7.42 -9.62
N HIS A 159 14.38 -6.36 -9.12
CA HIS A 159 14.65 -5.79 -7.81
C HIS A 159 14.24 -6.71 -6.66
N GLU A 160 13.04 -7.29 -6.73
CA GLU A 160 12.58 -8.32 -5.77
C GLU A 160 13.57 -9.50 -5.71
N ILE A 161 13.96 -10.06 -6.86
CA ILE A 161 14.93 -11.15 -6.92
C ILE A 161 16.28 -10.70 -6.36
N GLY A 162 16.81 -9.57 -6.82
CA GLY A 162 18.12 -9.08 -6.43
C GLY A 162 18.21 -8.75 -4.94
N TYR A 163 17.14 -8.22 -4.34
CA TYR A 163 17.09 -7.90 -2.91
C TYR A 163 16.95 -9.17 -2.06
N HIS A 164 16.13 -10.12 -2.49
CA HIS A 164 15.87 -11.33 -1.70
C HIS A 164 16.89 -12.45 -1.93
N PHE A 165 17.59 -12.51 -3.05
CA PHE A 165 18.59 -13.56 -3.33
C PHE A 165 19.72 -13.62 -2.27
N PRO A 166 20.32 -12.50 -1.82
CA PRO A 166 21.31 -12.51 -0.74
C PRO A 166 20.79 -13.08 0.58
N ASN A 167 19.46 -13.05 0.83
CA ASN A 167 18.88 -13.53 2.08
C ASN A 167 19.00 -15.04 2.29
N ILE A 168 19.41 -15.81 1.28
CA ILE A 168 19.84 -17.20 1.43
C ILE A 168 20.96 -17.32 2.49
N LEU A 169 21.75 -16.26 2.70
CA LEU A 169 22.82 -16.21 3.69
C LEU A 169 22.34 -15.82 5.10
N ASN A 170 21.10 -15.37 5.28
CA ASN A 170 20.58 -14.90 6.57
C ASN A 170 20.70 -15.92 7.73
N PRO A 171 20.50 -17.25 7.53
CA PRO A 171 20.72 -18.23 8.59
C PRO A 171 22.12 -18.20 9.21
N VAL A 172 23.09 -17.58 8.53
CA VAL A 172 24.46 -17.37 9.03
C VAL A 172 24.69 -15.90 9.39
N SER A 173 24.30 -14.97 8.51
CA SER A 173 24.68 -13.55 8.60
C SER A 173 23.70 -12.67 9.38
N TYR A 174 22.44 -13.10 9.56
CA TYR A 174 21.35 -12.37 10.23
C TYR A 174 20.39 -13.34 10.95
N LYS A 175 20.91 -14.08 11.94
CA LYS A 175 20.21 -15.20 12.59
C LYS A 175 18.90 -14.83 13.27
N GLY A 176 18.82 -13.65 13.89
CA GLY A 176 17.61 -13.18 14.58
C GLY A 176 16.61 -12.45 13.68
N TYR A 177 16.85 -12.37 12.36
CA TYR A 177 15.94 -11.68 11.44
C TYR A 177 14.62 -12.41 11.29
N GLN A 178 13.53 -11.73 11.64
CA GLN A 178 12.17 -12.18 11.38
C GLN A 178 11.61 -11.43 10.17
N THR A 179 11.24 -12.19 9.13
CA THR A 179 10.59 -11.62 7.95
C THR A 179 9.11 -11.32 8.24
N HIS A 180 8.60 -10.23 7.68
CA HIS A 180 7.16 -9.93 7.68
C HIS A 180 6.40 -10.73 6.61
N ARG A 181 7.10 -11.35 5.65
CA ARG A 181 6.50 -12.21 4.63
C ARG A 181 6.35 -13.65 5.16
N PRO A 182 5.18 -14.31 4.97
CA PRO A 182 4.89 -15.62 5.55
C PRO A 182 5.74 -16.76 4.97
N HIS A 183 6.30 -16.62 3.76
CA HIS A 183 7.07 -17.69 3.11
C HIS A 183 8.43 -17.21 2.58
N ILE A 184 9.43 -18.10 2.65
CA ILE A 184 10.81 -17.84 2.23
C ILE A 184 10.96 -18.14 0.73
N SER A 185 11.25 -17.07 -0.03
CA SER A 185 11.83 -16.92 -1.38
C SER A 185 11.70 -18.07 -2.40
N GLY A 186 12.15 -19.30 -2.15
CA GLY A 186 12.19 -20.36 -3.18
C GLY A 186 10.81 -20.81 -3.66
N ILE A 187 9.87 -20.98 -2.73
CA ILE A 187 8.52 -21.45 -3.07
C ILE A 187 7.68 -20.32 -3.69
N GLU A 188 7.84 -19.08 -3.19
CA GLU A 188 7.21 -17.88 -3.76
C GLU A 188 7.68 -17.66 -5.21
N LEU A 189 8.99 -17.79 -5.47
CA LEU A 189 9.56 -17.68 -6.81
C LEU A 189 9.03 -18.77 -7.75
N ALA A 190 8.90 -20.02 -7.27
CA ALA A 190 8.31 -21.10 -8.06
C ALA A 190 6.82 -20.85 -8.37
N GLY A 191 6.06 -20.34 -7.38
CA GLY A 191 4.65 -19.94 -7.55
C GLY A 191 4.48 -18.83 -8.58
N TRP A 192 5.27 -17.76 -8.47
CA TRP A 192 5.31 -16.70 -9.48
C TRP A 192 5.71 -17.25 -10.85
N GLY A 193 6.78 -18.06 -10.96
CA GLY A 193 7.20 -18.65 -12.22
C GLY A 193 6.10 -19.48 -12.89
N TYR A 194 5.42 -20.31 -12.11
CA TYR A 194 4.27 -21.11 -12.58
C TYR A 194 3.10 -20.22 -13.04
N ARG A 195 2.76 -19.18 -12.26
CA ARG A 195 1.69 -18.24 -12.60
C ARG A 195 2.04 -17.47 -13.88
N PHE A 196 3.23 -16.88 -13.96
CA PHE A 196 3.68 -16.13 -15.13
C PHE A 196 3.67 -16.98 -16.39
N ALA A 197 4.10 -18.24 -16.32
CA ALA A 197 4.02 -19.17 -17.44
C ALA A 197 2.57 -19.41 -17.93
N LYS A 198 1.58 -19.25 -17.04
CA LYS A 198 0.15 -19.38 -17.36
C LYS A 198 -0.54 -18.06 -17.69
N MET A 199 0.13 -16.91 -17.56
CA MET A 199 -0.51 -15.61 -17.75
C MET A 199 -1.13 -15.44 -19.14
N PRO A 200 -0.50 -15.83 -20.26
CA PRO A 200 -1.12 -15.70 -21.58
C PRO A 200 -2.44 -16.47 -21.69
N TYR A 201 -2.53 -17.65 -21.06
CA TYR A 201 -3.77 -18.42 -21.00
C TYR A 201 -4.85 -17.71 -20.15
N TYR A 202 -4.46 -17.21 -18.97
CA TYR A 202 -5.37 -16.48 -18.09
C TYR A 202 -5.88 -15.19 -18.72
N GLU A 203 -5.02 -14.41 -19.37
CA GLU A 203 -5.37 -13.19 -20.08
C GLU A 203 -6.38 -13.45 -21.20
N HIS A 204 -6.14 -14.48 -22.03
CA HIS A 204 -7.08 -14.85 -23.09
C HIS A 204 -8.43 -15.33 -22.55
N ARG A 205 -8.41 -16.17 -21.51
CA ARG A 205 -9.62 -16.69 -20.85
C ARG A 205 -10.42 -15.56 -20.21
N ASP A 206 -9.75 -14.70 -19.46
CA ASP A 206 -10.38 -13.65 -18.67
C ASP A 206 -10.87 -12.52 -19.57
N LYS A 207 -10.16 -12.22 -20.67
CA LYS A 207 -10.68 -11.31 -21.71
C LYS A 207 -12.06 -11.75 -22.21
N LYS A 208 -12.22 -13.03 -22.57
CA LYS A 208 -13.54 -13.56 -22.99
C LYS A 208 -14.61 -13.44 -21.89
N ARG A 209 -14.24 -13.66 -20.63
CA ARG A 209 -15.17 -13.52 -19.50
C ARG A 209 -15.58 -12.07 -19.27
N ILE A 210 -14.64 -11.14 -19.37
CA ILE A 210 -14.90 -9.70 -19.29
C ILE A 210 -15.81 -9.28 -20.44
N ASP A 211 -15.48 -9.66 -21.67
CA ASP A 211 -16.28 -9.34 -22.86
C ASP A 211 -17.72 -9.88 -22.71
N SER A 212 -17.88 -11.12 -22.23
CA SER A 212 -19.19 -11.71 -21.96
C SER A 212 -19.95 -10.99 -20.85
N LEU A 213 -19.29 -10.60 -19.76
CA LEU A 213 -19.91 -9.88 -18.64
C LEU A 213 -20.42 -8.52 -19.11
N LEU A 214 -19.57 -7.74 -19.77
CA LEU A 214 -19.92 -6.42 -20.31
C LEU A 214 -21.03 -6.51 -21.37
N SER A 215 -21.01 -7.53 -22.23
CA SER A 215 -22.05 -7.75 -23.24
C SER A 215 -23.39 -8.20 -22.64
N SER A 216 -23.37 -8.91 -21.50
CA SER A 216 -24.59 -9.37 -20.83
C SER A 216 -25.44 -8.23 -20.26
N LYS A 217 -24.84 -7.06 -20.02
CA LYS A 217 -25.45 -5.90 -19.35
C LYS A 217 -26.06 -6.22 -17.98
N LYS A 218 -25.68 -7.34 -17.37
CA LYS A 218 -26.08 -7.65 -15.99
C LYS A 218 -25.37 -6.69 -15.03
N PRO A 219 -26.06 -6.17 -14.02
CA PRO A 219 -25.41 -5.40 -12.95
C PRO A 219 -24.36 -6.27 -12.27
N PHE A 220 -23.17 -5.72 -11.99
CA PHE A 220 -22.14 -6.48 -11.30
C PHE A 220 -21.36 -5.66 -10.29
N PHE A 221 -21.01 -6.32 -9.18
CA PHE A 221 -20.19 -5.78 -8.10
C PHE A 221 -18.79 -6.39 -8.18
N ILE A 222 -17.79 -5.67 -7.68
CA ILE A 222 -16.39 -6.10 -7.76
C ILE A 222 -15.80 -6.24 -6.35
N LEU A 223 -15.17 -7.38 -6.09
CA LEU A 223 -14.25 -7.61 -4.97
C LEU A 223 -12.83 -7.84 -5.52
N PRO A 224 -11.93 -6.85 -5.48
CA PRO A 224 -10.52 -7.05 -5.76
C PRO A 224 -9.86 -7.72 -4.54
N LEU A 225 -9.09 -8.78 -4.79
CA LEU A 225 -8.34 -9.46 -3.74
C LEU A 225 -7.04 -8.70 -3.44
N GLN A 226 -6.64 -8.73 -2.17
CA GLN A 226 -5.33 -8.27 -1.68
C GLN A 226 -4.43 -9.48 -1.41
N LEU A 227 -3.15 -9.26 -1.12
CA LEU A 227 -2.27 -10.35 -0.68
C LEU A 227 -2.60 -10.73 0.76
N ASP A 228 -2.63 -12.03 1.09
CA ASP A 228 -2.80 -12.47 2.48
C ASP A 228 -1.70 -11.92 3.40
N SER A 229 -0.50 -11.72 2.86
CA SER A 229 0.65 -11.15 3.56
C SER A 229 0.65 -9.62 3.67
N ASP A 230 -0.35 -8.94 3.11
CA ASP A 230 -0.46 -7.49 3.17
C ASP A 230 -0.68 -7.05 4.63
N SER A 231 0.16 -6.13 5.11
CA SER A 231 0.01 -5.51 6.43
C SER A 231 -1.36 -4.86 6.62
N GLN A 232 -1.97 -4.36 5.54
CA GLN A 232 -3.31 -3.80 5.57
C GLN A 232 -4.36 -4.85 5.95
N ILE A 233 -4.19 -6.10 5.54
CA ILE A 233 -5.06 -7.21 5.96
C ILE A 233 -4.66 -7.66 7.38
N GLN A 234 -3.38 -7.95 7.61
CA GLN A 234 -2.90 -8.54 8.87
C GLN A 234 -2.99 -7.63 10.11
N ARG A 235 -2.93 -6.30 9.92
CA ARG A 235 -2.82 -5.34 11.04
C ARG A 235 -3.89 -4.26 11.05
N HIS A 236 -4.43 -3.92 9.87
CA HIS A 236 -5.43 -2.84 9.73
C HIS A 236 -6.79 -3.38 9.26
N SER A 237 -7.11 -4.62 9.59
CA SER A 237 -8.43 -5.19 9.36
C SER A 237 -8.75 -6.25 10.42
N ALA A 238 -10.04 -6.55 10.59
CA ALA A 238 -10.47 -7.70 11.40
C ALA A 238 -10.22 -9.05 10.71
N TYR A 239 -9.79 -9.04 9.44
CA TYR A 239 -9.60 -10.21 8.61
C TYR A 239 -8.20 -10.78 8.76
N GLY A 240 -8.09 -12.08 9.07
CA GLY A 240 -6.79 -12.78 9.10
C GLY A 240 -6.27 -13.22 7.73
N ASN A 241 -7.14 -13.30 6.72
CA ASN A 241 -6.83 -13.71 5.35
C ASN A 241 -7.97 -13.36 4.38
N MET A 242 -7.69 -13.42 3.08
CA MET A 242 -8.64 -13.13 2.02
C MET A 242 -9.73 -14.19 1.84
N ALA A 243 -9.51 -15.44 2.27
CA ALA A 243 -10.56 -16.46 2.19
C ALA A 243 -11.74 -16.11 3.12
N THR A 244 -11.47 -15.53 4.30
CA THR A 244 -12.50 -15.01 5.21
C THR A 244 -13.25 -13.83 4.59
N VAL A 245 -12.55 -12.89 3.94
CA VAL A 245 -13.18 -11.77 3.23
C VAL A 245 -14.09 -12.27 2.10
N ILE A 246 -13.60 -13.21 1.28
CA ILE A 246 -14.39 -13.83 0.20
C ILE A 246 -15.64 -14.49 0.78
N GLN A 247 -15.51 -15.22 1.89
CA GLN A 247 -16.63 -15.90 2.53
C GLN A 247 -17.70 -14.92 2.98
N GLU A 248 -17.34 -13.84 3.68
CA GLU A 248 -18.29 -12.83 4.15
C GLU A 248 -18.99 -12.12 2.99
N VAL A 249 -18.22 -11.69 1.98
CA VAL A 249 -18.77 -11.00 0.81
C VAL A 249 -19.69 -11.91 0.00
N MET A 250 -19.30 -13.16 -0.25
CA MET A 250 -20.16 -14.12 -0.95
C MET A 250 -21.41 -14.47 -0.14
N HIS A 251 -21.29 -14.61 1.18
CA HIS A 251 -22.43 -14.88 2.05
C HIS A 251 -23.45 -13.74 1.98
N SER A 252 -23.00 -12.50 2.16
CA SER A 252 -23.86 -11.33 2.05
C SER A 252 -24.46 -11.20 0.64
N PHE A 253 -23.65 -11.39 -0.41
CA PHE A 253 -24.12 -11.36 -1.79
C PHE A 253 -25.23 -12.38 -2.06
N ALA A 254 -25.09 -13.61 -1.55
CA ALA A 254 -26.08 -14.66 -1.73
C ALA A 254 -27.46 -14.32 -1.13
N HIS A 255 -27.46 -13.63 0.01
CA HIS A 255 -28.69 -13.33 0.77
C HIS A 255 -29.31 -11.98 0.41
N CYS A 256 -28.49 -10.99 0.09
CA CYS A 256 -28.91 -9.59 0.04
C CYS A 256 -28.76 -8.95 -1.34
N ALA A 257 -27.99 -9.52 -2.28
CA ALA A 257 -27.79 -8.86 -3.57
C ALA A 257 -28.99 -9.01 -4.53
N PRO A 258 -29.18 -8.06 -5.47
CA PRO A 258 -30.19 -8.19 -6.53
C PRO A 258 -30.06 -9.52 -7.28
N LYS A 259 -31.20 -10.20 -7.51
CA LYS A 259 -31.23 -11.58 -8.04
C LYS A 259 -30.46 -11.78 -9.34
N ASP A 260 -30.49 -10.79 -10.24
CA ASP A 260 -29.87 -10.84 -11.57
C ASP A 260 -28.43 -10.28 -11.60
N SER A 261 -27.89 -9.89 -10.45
CA SER A 261 -26.53 -9.36 -10.35
C SER A 261 -25.46 -10.44 -10.34
N ILE A 262 -24.23 -10.03 -10.66
CA ILE A 262 -23.03 -10.87 -10.66
C ILE A 262 -22.00 -10.32 -9.66
N LEU A 263 -21.34 -11.20 -8.92
CA LEU A 263 -20.16 -10.84 -8.12
C LEU A 263 -18.89 -11.17 -8.90
N LEU A 264 -18.13 -10.15 -9.28
CA LEU A 264 -16.81 -10.30 -9.90
C LEU A 264 -15.74 -10.29 -8.81
N ILE A 265 -15.02 -11.41 -8.66
CA ILE A 265 -13.87 -11.49 -7.77
C ILE A 265 -12.60 -11.45 -8.62
N LYS A 266 -11.72 -10.50 -8.35
CA LYS A 266 -10.50 -10.31 -9.14
C LYS A 266 -9.25 -10.56 -8.31
N ASN A 267 -8.41 -11.50 -8.73
CA ASN A 267 -7.16 -11.80 -8.03
C ASN A 267 -6.17 -10.62 -8.05
N HIS A 268 -5.28 -10.58 -7.05
CA HIS A 268 -4.20 -9.63 -7.00
C HIS A 268 -3.11 -9.96 -8.05
N PRO A 269 -2.57 -9.00 -8.82
CA PRO A 269 -1.57 -9.29 -9.84
C PRO A 269 -0.28 -9.95 -9.34
N LEU A 270 0.08 -9.67 -8.08
CA LEU A 270 1.30 -10.20 -7.44
C LEU A 270 1.04 -11.48 -6.60
N ASP A 271 -0.19 -12.00 -6.59
CA ASP A 271 -0.50 -13.23 -5.86
C ASP A 271 0.28 -14.43 -6.44
N THR A 272 0.92 -15.20 -5.58
CA THR A 272 1.75 -16.36 -5.98
C THR A 272 0.92 -17.58 -6.34
N GLY A 273 -0.39 -17.58 -6.03
CA GLY A 273 -1.29 -18.70 -6.27
C GLY A 273 -1.17 -19.82 -5.23
N PHE A 274 -0.57 -19.56 -4.05
CA PHE A 274 -0.53 -20.52 -2.95
C PHE A 274 -1.93 -20.94 -2.51
N THR A 275 -2.77 -19.96 -2.24
CA THR A 275 -4.19 -20.19 -1.99
C THR A 275 -4.88 -20.35 -3.33
N ASN A 276 -5.48 -21.52 -3.56
CA ASN A 276 -6.27 -21.76 -4.76
C ASN A 276 -7.64 -21.09 -4.63
N PHE A 277 -7.70 -19.77 -4.79
CA PHE A 277 -8.93 -18.98 -4.65
C PHE A 277 -10.05 -19.47 -5.57
N LYS A 278 -9.73 -19.99 -6.77
CA LYS A 278 -10.73 -20.62 -7.64
C LYS A 278 -11.45 -21.78 -6.94
N LYS A 279 -10.73 -22.66 -6.24
CA LYS A 279 -11.34 -23.77 -5.48
C LYS A 279 -12.11 -23.27 -4.26
N VAL A 280 -11.58 -22.26 -3.56
CA VAL A 280 -12.25 -21.65 -2.40
C VAL A 280 -13.59 -21.04 -2.80
N ILE A 281 -13.60 -20.24 -3.87
CA ILE A 281 -14.80 -19.61 -4.42
C ILE A 281 -15.79 -20.68 -4.89
N ALA A 282 -15.35 -21.68 -5.66
CA ALA A 282 -16.25 -22.74 -6.13
C ALA A 282 -16.90 -23.54 -4.99
N ARG A 283 -16.19 -23.74 -3.88
CA ARG A 283 -16.75 -24.35 -2.68
C ARG A 283 -17.85 -23.47 -2.08
N PHE A 284 -17.57 -22.18 -1.89
CA PHE A 284 -18.55 -21.24 -1.32
C PHE A 284 -19.75 -21.02 -2.24
N GLU A 285 -19.56 -20.99 -3.57
CA GLU A 285 -20.67 -20.91 -4.53
C GLU A 285 -21.66 -22.06 -4.31
N LYS A 286 -21.14 -23.28 -4.16
CA LYS A 286 -21.95 -24.48 -3.90
C LYS A 286 -22.61 -24.47 -2.53
N GLU A 287 -21.88 -24.08 -1.48
CA GLU A 287 -22.41 -24.00 -0.12
C GLU A 287 -23.55 -22.97 0.01
N MET A 288 -23.49 -21.89 -0.79
CA MET A 288 -24.45 -20.77 -0.74
C MET A 288 -25.51 -20.83 -1.85
N GLY A 289 -25.45 -21.82 -2.76
CA GLY A 289 -26.42 -21.98 -3.85
C GLY A 289 -26.41 -20.84 -4.89
N ILE A 290 -25.23 -20.25 -5.13
CA ILE A 290 -25.04 -19.12 -6.06
C ILE A 290 -24.16 -19.48 -7.25
N GLU A 291 -24.05 -20.77 -7.60
CA GLU A 291 -23.25 -21.22 -8.73
C GLU A 291 -23.60 -20.46 -10.02
N GLY A 292 -22.57 -19.92 -10.68
CA GLY A 292 -22.75 -19.16 -11.92
C GLY A 292 -23.11 -17.68 -11.72
N LYS A 293 -23.26 -17.22 -10.47
CA LYS A 293 -23.36 -15.79 -10.13
C LYS A 293 -22.02 -15.16 -9.76
N VAL A 294 -20.95 -15.94 -9.66
CA VAL A 294 -19.61 -15.42 -9.36
C VAL A 294 -18.68 -15.57 -10.57
N VAL A 295 -18.03 -14.46 -10.95
CA VAL A 295 -17.01 -14.44 -12.00
C VAL A 295 -15.64 -14.19 -11.36
N TYR A 296 -14.81 -15.24 -11.33
CA TYR A 296 -13.43 -15.12 -10.87
C TYR A 296 -12.45 -14.83 -12.01
N LEU A 297 -11.62 -13.79 -11.87
CA LEU A 297 -10.60 -13.38 -12.83
C LEU A 297 -9.19 -13.42 -12.21
N GLU A 298 -8.23 -13.98 -12.94
CA GLU A 298 -6.80 -13.95 -12.57
C GLU A 298 -6.08 -12.71 -13.13
N SER A 299 -6.65 -12.11 -14.16
CA SER A 299 -6.10 -10.99 -14.94
C SER A 299 -7.19 -9.99 -15.34
N GLY A 300 -6.83 -9.01 -16.18
CA GLY A 300 -7.75 -8.01 -16.72
C GLY A 300 -7.47 -6.59 -16.24
N HIS A 301 -7.91 -5.60 -17.01
CA HIS A 301 -7.68 -4.18 -16.72
C HIS A 301 -8.79 -3.64 -15.80
N LEU A 302 -8.44 -3.32 -14.54
CA LEU A 302 -9.44 -2.93 -13.53
C LEU A 302 -10.22 -1.65 -13.89
N PRO A 303 -9.57 -0.56 -14.36
CA PRO A 303 -10.28 0.66 -14.77
C PRO A 303 -11.42 0.41 -15.77
N THR A 304 -11.25 -0.53 -16.70
CA THR A 304 -12.29 -0.89 -17.66
C THR A 304 -13.53 -1.47 -16.98
N LEU A 305 -13.34 -2.29 -15.94
CA LEU A 305 -14.43 -2.86 -15.15
C LEU A 305 -15.07 -1.82 -14.24
N LEU A 306 -14.28 -0.91 -13.66
CA LEU A 306 -14.76 0.13 -12.75
C LEU A 306 -15.71 1.12 -13.44
N ASN A 307 -15.54 1.37 -14.74
CA ASN A 307 -16.47 2.19 -15.52
C ASN A 307 -17.87 1.57 -15.71
N HIS A 308 -18.03 0.28 -15.43
CA HIS A 308 -19.27 -0.46 -15.69
C HIS A 308 -19.82 -1.18 -14.45
N CYS A 309 -19.17 -1.06 -13.28
CA CYS A 309 -19.63 -1.68 -12.05
C CYS A 309 -20.80 -0.95 -11.40
N GLU A 310 -21.62 -1.72 -10.71
CA GLU A 310 -22.58 -1.21 -9.75
C GLU A 310 -21.86 -0.78 -8.45
N GLY A 311 -20.86 -1.52 -8.00
CA GLY A 311 -20.13 -1.15 -6.79
C GLY A 311 -18.84 -1.93 -6.61
N LEU A 312 -17.92 -1.35 -5.87
CA LEU A 312 -16.68 -1.96 -5.40
C LEU A 312 -16.80 -2.24 -3.89
N ILE A 313 -16.49 -3.47 -3.48
CA ILE A 313 -16.27 -3.83 -2.08
C ILE A 313 -14.78 -4.05 -1.90
N THR A 314 -14.14 -3.38 -0.96
CA THR A 314 -12.72 -3.56 -0.64
C THR A 314 -12.51 -3.53 0.86
N VAL A 315 -11.42 -4.14 1.36
CA VAL A 315 -11.08 -4.00 2.79
C VAL A 315 -10.51 -2.61 3.03
N ASN A 316 -9.35 -2.33 2.42
CA ASN A 316 -8.62 -1.08 2.56
C ASN A 316 -7.63 -0.85 1.40
N SER A 317 -7.83 -1.52 0.26
CA SER A 317 -6.95 -1.41 -0.90
C SER A 317 -6.99 -0.01 -1.51
N THR A 318 -5.85 0.46 -2.05
CA THR A 318 -5.80 1.66 -2.91
C THR A 318 -6.67 1.54 -4.16
N VAL A 319 -7.15 0.33 -4.50
CA VAL A 319 -8.18 0.13 -5.52
C VAL A 319 -9.47 0.90 -5.18
N GLY A 320 -9.78 1.12 -3.90
CA GLY A 320 -10.87 1.99 -3.48
C GLY A 320 -10.74 3.40 -4.05
N ASN A 321 -9.55 4.01 -3.94
CA ASN A 321 -9.27 5.31 -4.59
C ASN A 321 -9.47 5.24 -6.12
N SER A 322 -9.11 4.13 -6.76
CA SER A 322 -9.37 3.94 -8.19
C SER A 322 -10.87 3.90 -8.50
N ALA A 323 -11.68 3.22 -7.69
CA ALA A 323 -13.13 3.20 -7.89
C ALA A 323 -13.76 4.59 -7.72
N LEU A 324 -13.29 5.37 -6.76
CA LEU A 324 -13.71 6.76 -6.57
C LEU A 324 -13.37 7.65 -7.79
N ILE A 325 -12.19 7.47 -8.42
CA ILE A 325 -11.84 8.15 -9.68
C ILE A 325 -12.87 7.84 -10.79
N HIS A 326 -13.37 6.61 -10.83
CA HIS A 326 -14.36 6.15 -11.80
C HIS A 326 -15.81 6.41 -11.38
N ASN A 327 -16.04 7.13 -10.27
CA ASN A 327 -17.37 7.39 -9.72
C ASN A 327 -18.19 6.10 -9.46
N CYS A 328 -17.51 4.98 -9.17
CA CYS A 328 -18.16 3.72 -8.78
C CYS A 328 -18.39 3.73 -7.26
N ARG A 329 -19.60 3.35 -6.83
CA ARG A 329 -19.96 3.23 -5.41
C ARG A 329 -18.95 2.32 -4.73
N THR A 330 -18.46 2.70 -3.56
CA THR A 330 -17.37 1.99 -2.90
C THR A 330 -17.70 1.75 -1.44
N LEU A 331 -17.65 0.50 -1.01
CA LEU A 331 -17.72 0.11 0.39
C LEU A 331 -16.33 -0.34 0.86
N ALA A 332 -15.87 0.25 1.97
CA ALA A 332 -14.70 -0.22 2.69
C ALA A 332 -15.14 -1.11 3.86
N LEU A 333 -14.61 -2.33 3.96
CA LEU A 333 -14.87 -3.27 5.06
C LEU A 333 -13.96 -3.03 6.27
N SER A 334 -12.99 -2.13 6.13
CA SER A 334 -12.16 -1.60 7.22
C SER A 334 -12.13 -0.07 7.13
N ASP A 335 -11.16 0.58 7.78
CA ASP A 335 -11.08 2.03 7.89
C ASP A 335 -9.88 2.67 7.14
N PRO A 336 -9.78 2.54 5.80
CA PRO A 336 -8.76 3.23 5.01
C PRO A 336 -8.96 4.75 5.03
N ILE A 337 -7.94 5.51 4.64
CA ILE A 337 -7.98 6.99 4.63
C ILE A 337 -9.11 7.60 3.79
N PHE A 338 -9.62 6.87 2.80
CA PHE A 338 -10.70 7.32 1.92
C PHE A 338 -12.10 6.95 2.42
N ASN A 339 -12.19 6.22 3.54
CA ASN A 339 -13.46 5.88 4.17
C ASN A 339 -14.05 7.12 4.86
N LEU A 340 -14.81 7.91 4.11
CA LEU A 340 -15.41 9.17 4.53
C LEU A 340 -16.87 9.23 4.08
N PRO A 341 -17.78 9.78 4.91
CA PRO A 341 -19.11 10.14 4.45
C PRO A 341 -19.05 11.01 3.19
N GLY A 342 -19.80 10.62 2.18
CA GLY A 342 -19.81 11.26 0.86
C GLY A 342 -18.75 10.77 -0.12
N LEU A 343 -17.73 10.01 0.31
CA LEU A 343 -16.81 9.32 -0.61
C LEU A 343 -17.14 7.84 -0.73
N THR A 344 -17.29 7.16 0.40
CA THR A 344 -17.64 5.74 0.47
C THR A 344 -19.01 5.55 1.11
N ALA A 345 -19.64 4.43 0.81
CA ALA A 345 -20.87 4.02 1.46
C ALA A 345 -20.66 3.88 2.97
N GLN A 346 -21.55 4.47 3.76
CA GLN A 346 -21.53 4.46 5.22
C GLN A 346 -22.62 3.51 5.76
N CYS A 347 -22.68 2.32 5.19
CA CYS A 347 -23.69 1.31 5.51
C CYS A 347 -23.04 -0.07 5.73
N THR A 348 -23.83 -1.05 6.17
CA THR A 348 -23.33 -2.43 6.25
C THR A 348 -23.17 -3.03 4.86
N LEU A 349 -22.39 -4.11 4.75
CA LEU A 349 -22.25 -4.87 3.51
C LEU A 349 -23.59 -5.36 2.95
N ASP A 350 -24.49 -5.85 3.81
CA ASP A 350 -25.84 -6.30 3.42
C ASP A 350 -26.69 -5.17 2.83
N GLN A 351 -26.51 -3.94 3.31
CA GLN A 351 -27.22 -2.76 2.78
C GLN A 351 -26.62 -2.27 1.47
N PHE A 352 -25.30 -2.39 1.30
CA PHE A 352 -24.57 -1.83 0.18
C PHE A 352 -25.02 -2.37 -1.19
N TRP A 353 -25.53 -3.60 -1.26
CA TRP A 353 -26.01 -4.17 -2.53
C TRP A 353 -27.19 -3.40 -3.15
N HIS A 354 -27.90 -2.63 -2.32
CA HIS A 354 -29.05 -1.81 -2.71
C HIS A 354 -28.80 -0.31 -2.55
N ASP A 355 -27.66 0.08 -1.97
CA ASP A 355 -27.25 1.48 -1.86
C ASP A 355 -27.12 2.09 -3.26
N ILE A 356 -27.65 3.29 -3.47
CA ILE A 356 -27.64 4.01 -4.75
C ILE A 356 -26.80 5.28 -4.73
N ASP A 357 -26.28 5.65 -3.56
CA ASP A 357 -25.55 6.89 -3.38
C ASP A 357 -24.19 6.83 -4.05
N LYS A 358 -23.92 7.80 -4.92
CA LYS A 358 -22.64 7.91 -5.62
C LYS A 358 -21.66 8.76 -4.82
N PRO A 359 -20.34 8.53 -4.98
CA PRO A 359 -19.34 9.42 -4.40
C PRO A 359 -19.53 10.87 -4.85
N ASP A 360 -19.38 11.82 -3.93
CA ASP A 360 -19.34 13.25 -4.22
C ASP A 360 -18.04 13.57 -4.96
N GLY A 361 -18.15 13.80 -6.28
CA GLY A 361 -17.00 14.12 -7.14
C GLY A 361 -16.30 15.44 -6.79
N LYS A 362 -17.00 16.43 -6.18
CA LYS A 362 -16.34 17.66 -5.67
C LYS A 362 -15.51 17.29 -4.44
N LEU A 363 -16.09 16.58 -3.48
CA LEU A 363 -15.38 16.14 -2.28
C LEU A 363 -14.17 15.27 -2.65
N PHE A 364 -14.34 14.31 -3.57
CA PHE A 364 -13.24 13.43 -3.97
C PHE A 364 -12.07 14.20 -4.57
N ARG A 365 -12.34 15.22 -5.40
CA ARG A 365 -11.28 16.08 -5.95
C ARG A 365 -10.52 16.82 -4.85
N LEU A 366 -11.24 17.37 -3.87
CA LEU A 366 -10.65 18.09 -2.74
C LEU A 366 -9.84 17.14 -1.85
N PHE A 367 -10.41 15.99 -1.49
CA PHE A 367 -9.72 14.90 -0.79
C PHE A 367 -8.44 14.50 -1.50
N ARG A 368 -8.52 14.14 -2.79
CA ARG A 368 -7.39 13.69 -3.59
C ARG A 368 -6.27 14.73 -3.64
N ASN A 369 -6.59 15.98 -3.96
CA ASN A 369 -5.58 17.03 -4.04
C ASN A 369 -4.96 17.33 -2.68
N THR A 370 -5.76 17.30 -1.60
CA THR A 370 -5.27 17.49 -0.24
C THR A 370 -4.33 16.37 0.16
N VAL A 371 -4.71 15.11 -0.03
CA VAL A 371 -3.85 13.95 0.24
C VAL A 371 -2.57 14.01 -0.58
N ILE A 372 -2.65 14.37 -1.87
CA ILE A 372 -1.45 14.53 -2.69
C ILE A 372 -0.53 15.63 -2.14
N HIS A 373 -1.09 16.78 -1.78
CA HIS A 373 -0.35 17.91 -1.22
C HIS A 373 0.37 17.54 0.08
N THR A 374 -0.30 16.80 0.95
CA THR A 374 0.15 16.56 2.33
C THR A 374 1.03 15.34 2.47
N THR A 375 0.71 14.24 1.77
CA THR A 375 1.34 12.94 2.02
C THR A 375 2.05 12.36 0.81
N GLN A 376 1.81 12.87 -0.40
CA GLN A 376 2.40 12.28 -1.60
C GLN A 376 3.60 13.08 -2.11
N ILE A 377 4.55 12.35 -2.69
CA ILE A 377 5.65 12.89 -3.49
C ILE A 377 5.63 12.22 -4.86
N ASN A 378 5.91 12.96 -5.92
CA ASN A 378 5.94 12.39 -7.27
C ASN A 378 7.21 11.54 -7.41
N GLY A 379 7.08 10.28 -7.84
CA GLY A 379 8.21 9.37 -7.94
C GLY A 379 7.79 7.90 -7.98
N GLY A 380 8.79 7.02 -7.94
CA GLY A 380 8.58 5.57 -7.86
C GLY A 380 9.81 4.87 -7.29
N PHE A 381 9.61 3.69 -6.69
CA PHE A 381 10.71 2.98 -6.05
C PHE A 381 11.62 2.24 -7.04
N TYR A 382 11.17 1.94 -8.26
CA TYR A 382 11.83 0.91 -9.06
C TYR A 382 12.58 1.45 -10.27
N SER A 383 11.96 2.32 -11.08
CA SER A 383 12.64 2.86 -12.26
C SER A 383 13.68 3.91 -11.91
N GLU A 384 14.74 3.98 -12.71
CA GLU A 384 15.78 5.00 -12.52
C GLU A 384 15.21 6.42 -12.53
N SER A 385 14.32 6.73 -13.49
CA SER A 385 13.63 8.01 -13.55
C SER A 385 12.68 8.23 -12.37
N GLY A 386 11.95 7.19 -11.93
CA GLY A 386 11.06 7.27 -10.79
C GLY A 386 11.80 7.50 -9.47
N ILE A 387 12.94 6.82 -9.29
CA ILE A 387 13.81 6.96 -8.12
C ILE A 387 14.41 8.36 -8.09
N ALA A 388 14.95 8.84 -9.22
CA ALA A 388 15.54 10.17 -9.31
C ALA A 388 14.51 11.25 -8.94
N LEU A 389 13.32 11.19 -9.51
CA LEU A 389 12.23 12.13 -9.23
C LEU A 389 11.80 12.06 -7.76
N GLY A 390 11.55 10.85 -7.24
CA GLY A 390 11.12 10.66 -5.85
C GLY A 390 12.18 11.07 -4.83
N VAL A 391 13.47 10.92 -5.14
CA VAL A 391 14.56 11.40 -4.27
C VAL A 391 14.57 12.93 -4.22
N GLU A 392 14.44 13.61 -5.35
CA GLU A 392 14.39 15.09 -5.37
C GLU A 392 13.16 15.62 -4.61
N GLU A 393 11.98 15.03 -4.81
CA GLU A 393 10.77 15.43 -4.07
C GLU A 393 10.85 15.08 -2.57
N ALA A 394 11.44 13.93 -2.22
CA ALA A 394 11.68 13.57 -0.82
C ALA A 394 12.62 14.59 -0.13
N ILE A 395 13.69 15.03 -0.79
CA ILE A 395 14.57 16.07 -0.23
C ILE A 395 13.82 17.36 0.03
N LYS A 396 13.01 17.83 -0.93
CA LYS A 396 12.19 19.04 -0.74
C LYS A 396 11.31 18.92 0.50
N ARG A 397 10.69 17.74 0.71
CA ARG A 397 9.87 17.46 1.90
C ARG A 397 10.71 17.42 3.18
N LEU A 398 11.85 16.73 3.16
CA LEU A 398 12.75 16.63 4.31
C LEU A 398 13.29 17.99 4.73
N GLU A 399 13.54 18.92 3.80
CA GLU A 399 14.03 20.27 4.09
C GLU A 399 13.00 21.15 4.81
N MET A 400 11.71 20.81 4.74
CA MET A 400 10.66 21.59 5.40
C MET A 400 10.78 21.47 6.94
N PRO A 401 10.69 22.58 7.67
CA PRO A 401 10.70 22.56 9.14
C PRO A 401 9.49 21.84 9.71
N VAL A 402 8.33 22.00 9.06
CA VAL A 402 7.03 21.43 9.41
C VAL A 402 6.47 20.76 8.15
N CYS A 403 5.97 19.53 8.25
CA CYS A 403 5.39 18.86 7.09
C CYS A 403 4.06 19.52 6.69
N PRO A 404 3.64 19.42 5.41
CA PRO A 404 2.45 20.12 4.96
C PRO A 404 1.16 19.69 5.68
N LEU A 405 1.07 18.43 6.12
CA LEU A 405 -0.08 17.95 6.90
C LEU A 405 -0.16 18.66 8.26
N GLU A 406 0.92 18.68 9.03
CA GLU A 406 0.98 19.37 10.33
C GLU A 406 0.57 20.84 10.18
N LYS A 407 1.12 21.52 9.17
CA LYS A 407 0.78 22.92 8.89
C LYS A 407 -0.72 23.13 8.66
N LEU A 408 -1.37 22.24 7.90
CA LEU A 408 -2.82 22.34 7.67
C LEU A 408 -3.63 22.01 8.92
N LEU A 409 -3.19 21.05 9.75
CA LEU A 409 -3.86 20.72 11.01
C LEU A 409 -3.77 21.85 12.04
N GLU A 410 -2.64 22.56 12.10
CA GLU A 410 -2.46 23.74 12.94
C GLU A 410 -3.36 24.92 12.49
N GLN A 411 -3.50 25.10 11.18
CA GLN A 411 -4.30 26.19 10.60
C GLN A 411 -5.81 25.91 10.63
N HIS A 412 -6.18 24.65 10.40
CA HIS A 412 -7.55 24.17 10.35
C HIS A 412 -7.66 22.91 11.21
N PRO A 413 -7.79 23.03 12.54
CA PRO A 413 -7.98 21.88 13.39
C PRO A 413 -9.24 21.10 13.00
N PRO A 414 -9.19 19.76 12.86
CA PRO A 414 -10.37 18.98 12.51
C PRO A 414 -11.42 19.06 13.61
N ARG A 415 -12.69 19.01 13.23
CA ARG A 415 -13.79 18.94 14.20
C ARG A 415 -13.75 17.57 14.87
N ILE A 416 -13.85 17.55 16.21
CA ILE A 416 -13.84 16.34 17.04
C ILE A 416 -15.20 15.66 16.98
#